data_AF-A0A8H3U5K3-F1
#
_entry.id   AF-A0A8H3U5K3-F1
#
_cell.length_a   1.000
_cell.length_b   1.000
_cell.length_c   1.000
_cell.angle_alpha   90.00
_cell.angle_beta   90.00
_cell.angle_gamma   90.00
#
_symmetry.space_group_name_H-M   'P 1'
#
loop_
_entity.id
_entity.type
_entity.pdbx_description
1 polymer ?
#
loop_
_entity_poly.entity_id
_entity_poly.type
_entity_poly.pdbx_seq_one_letter_code
_entity_poly.pdbx_strand_id
1 'polypeptide(L)'
;MLPPVAPAVLERNPRFKALYQNLATSRLNSDASTRLIKQQRAQADVEKVTCADLTVARKDAAVASLLQGALSSICQRGSELPPELLETCHIITAQLNGELTPSDLDLLADDIDYFTTNIPTIALAISKQLEHLAITLAKLTTPDGTLQNGTPDISRLPDQATALQESIANQTTSVAMTRMRITELGEQIHGVYRELFEVSVRIIEQTLHGSVARGGKARAEHLASVAKGMELKLQILSHTDPTLTNPHLTTSLKTYLAKLSSLETDLASRHSTAELALKGYETAGKGMSEIASKYVEAIKEGEEIRREIERLEERGRDVD
;
A
#
# COMPACT_ATOMS: atom_id res chain seq x y z
N MET A 1 6.94 18.37 -35.08
CA MET A 1 7.06 17.41 -36.21
C MET A 1 6.83 16.01 -35.70
N LEU A 2 5.87 15.28 -36.24
CA LEU A 2 5.78 13.83 -36.02
C LEU A 2 7.05 13.19 -36.60
N PRO A 3 7.77 12.34 -35.85
CA PRO A 3 8.96 11.69 -36.36
C PRO A 3 8.60 10.87 -37.61
N PRO A 4 9.44 10.90 -38.65
CA PRO A 4 9.20 10.12 -39.86
C PRO A 4 9.23 8.63 -39.52
N VAL A 5 8.14 7.92 -39.82
CA VAL A 5 8.04 6.47 -39.60
C VAL A 5 8.63 5.74 -40.80
N ALA A 6 9.42 4.69 -40.54
CA ALA A 6 10.03 3.87 -41.58
C ALA A 6 8.95 3.26 -42.52
N PRO A 7 9.14 3.30 -43.85
CA PRO A 7 8.13 2.88 -44.82
C PRO A 7 7.72 1.40 -44.66
N ALA A 8 8.65 0.54 -44.23
CA ALA A 8 8.39 -0.88 -43.94
C ALA A 8 7.32 -1.10 -42.84
N VAL A 9 7.20 -0.18 -41.88
CA VAL A 9 6.20 -0.25 -40.79
C VAL A 9 4.81 0.18 -41.30
N LEU A 10 4.77 1.14 -42.22
CA LEU A 10 3.54 1.61 -42.85
C LEU A 10 2.96 0.58 -43.83
N GLU A 11 3.82 -0.19 -44.51
CA GLU A 11 3.38 -1.28 -45.39
C GLU A 11 2.89 -2.50 -44.61
N ARG A 12 3.56 -2.83 -43.49
CA ARG A 12 3.16 -3.95 -42.63
C ARG A 12 1.84 -3.70 -41.87
N ASN A 13 1.45 -2.44 -41.68
CA ASN A 13 0.22 -2.08 -40.96
C ASN A 13 -0.60 -1.01 -41.71
N PRO A 14 -1.49 -1.43 -42.64
CA PRO A 14 -2.24 -0.50 -43.49
C PRO A 14 -3.22 0.38 -42.72
N ARG A 15 -3.76 -0.09 -41.58
CA ARG A 15 -4.61 0.72 -40.68
C ARG A 15 -3.81 1.85 -40.03
N PHE A 16 -2.60 1.54 -39.58
CA PHE A 16 -1.70 2.55 -39.02
C PHE A 16 -1.24 3.57 -40.09
N LYS A 17 -0.98 3.13 -41.33
CA LYS A 17 -0.68 4.02 -42.46
C LYS A 17 -1.81 5.01 -42.74
N ALA A 18 -3.05 4.53 -42.81
CA ALA A 18 -4.21 5.39 -43.00
C ALA A 18 -4.36 6.41 -41.85
N LEU A 19 -4.14 5.98 -40.61
CA LEU A 19 -4.19 6.86 -39.44
C LEU A 19 -3.07 7.90 -39.44
N TYR A 20 -1.82 7.49 -39.68
CA TYR A 20 -0.66 8.38 -39.74
C TYR A 20 -0.81 9.42 -40.85
N GLN A 21 -1.29 9.01 -42.03
CA GLN A 21 -1.60 9.92 -43.12
C GLN A 21 -2.73 10.89 -42.76
N ASN A 22 -3.80 10.41 -42.12
CA ASN A 22 -4.92 11.27 -41.71
C ASN A 22 -4.49 12.29 -40.64
N LEU A 23 -3.67 11.86 -39.67
CA LEU A 23 -3.12 12.72 -38.63
C LEU A 23 -2.17 13.78 -39.22
N ALA A 24 -1.26 13.39 -40.11
CA ALA A 24 -0.29 14.29 -40.73
C ALA A 24 -0.88 15.24 -41.77
N THR A 25 -1.95 14.85 -42.47
CA THR A 25 -2.53 15.67 -43.55
C THR A 25 -3.76 16.48 -43.10
N SER A 26 -4.64 15.89 -42.30
CA SER A 26 -5.95 16.48 -41.96
C SER A 26 -6.00 17.09 -40.56
N ARG A 27 -5.35 16.46 -39.56
CA ARG A 27 -5.60 16.80 -38.15
C ARG A 27 -4.51 17.65 -37.50
N LEU A 28 -3.24 17.50 -37.87
CA LEU A 28 -2.10 18.15 -37.22
C LEU A 28 -1.31 19.05 -38.18
N ASN A 29 -0.75 20.12 -37.64
CA ASN A 29 0.22 20.99 -38.28
C ASN A 29 1.64 20.41 -38.16
N SER A 30 2.60 21.00 -38.88
CA SER A 30 4.02 20.60 -38.85
C SER A 30 4.65 20.71 -37.45
N ASP A 31 4.18 21.65 -36.64
CA ASP A 31 4.54 21.85 -35.24
C ASP A 31 3.82 20.90 -34.27
N ALA A 32 3.01 19.96 -34.77
CA ALA A 32 2.12 19.07 -34.01
C ALA A 32 0.95 19.77 -33.29
N SER A 33 0.65 21.05 -33.61
CA SER A 33 -0.59 21.69 -33.17
C SER A 33 -1.80 21.18 -33.95
N THR A 34 -3.00 21.20 -33.37
CA THR A 34 -4.22 20.72 -34.04
C THR A 34 -4.71 21.73 -35.08
N ARG A 35 -5.01 21.29 -36.30
CA ARG A 35 -5.58 22.15 -37.38
C ARG A 35 -7.02 22.56 -37.14
N LEU A 36 -7.74 21.80 -36.32
CA LEU A 36 -9.17 21.92 -36.07
C LEU A 36 -9.51 22.82 -34.88
N ILE A 37 -8.76 23.90 -34.69
CA ILE A 37 -8.97 24.85 -33.58
C ILE A 37 -10.41 25.39 -33.59
N LYS A 38 -10.97 25.67 -34.77
CA LYS A 38 -12.36 26.14 -34.90
C LYS A 38 -13.39 25.09 -34.49
N GLN A 39 -13.18 23.81 -34.85
CA GLN A 39 -14.08 22.72 -34.49
C GLN A 39 -13.97 22.37 -33.00
N GLN A 40 -12.75 22.37 -32.45
CA GLN A 40 -12.53 22.18 -31.00
C GLN A 40 -13.16 23.33 -30.18
N ARG A 41 -13.05 24.58 -30.65
CA ARG A 41 -13.73 25.72 -30.00
C ARG A 41 -15.25 25.57 -30.08
N ALA A 42 -15.80 25.24 -31.25
CA ALA A 42 -17.23 25.01 -31.40
C ALA A 42 -17.74 23.83 -30.54
N GLN A 43 -16.97 22.75 -30.42
CA GLN A 43 -17.29 21.64 -29.51
C GLN A 43 -17.22 22.06 -28.05
N ALA A 44 -16.17 22.78 -27.64
CA ALA A 44 -16.05 23.29 -26.28
C ALA A 44 -17.18 24.27 -25.92
N ASP A 45 -17.65 25.07 -26.89
CA ASP A 45 -18.78 25.98 -26.69
C ASP A 45 -20.11 25.22 -26.57
N VAL A 46 -20.33 24.18 -27.37
CA VAL A 46 -21.49 23.28 -27.24
C VAL A 46 -21.45 22.52 -25.91
N GLU A 47 -20.28 22.02 -25.50
CA GLU A 47 -20.09 21.36 -24.20
C GLU A 47 -20.37 22.31 -23.03
N LYS A 48 -19.99 23.59 -23.14
CA LYS A 48 -20.33 24.61 -22.14
C LYS A 48 -21.83 24.89 -22.07
N VAL A 49 -22.48 25.07 -23.23
CA VAL A 49 -23.93 25.33 -23.29
C VAL A 49 -24.70 24.14 -22.75
N THR A 50 -24.38 22.92 -23.20
CA THR A 50 -25.03 21.69 -22.69
C THR A 50 -24.76 21.45 -21.21
N CYS A 51 -23.58 21.79 -20.70
CA CYS A 51 -23.29 21.75 -19.27
C CYS A 51 -24.13 22.77 -18.50
N ALA A 52 -24.28 23.99 -19.00
CA ALA A 52 -25.15 25.00 -18.40
C ALA A 52 -26.61 24.54 -18.39
N ASP A 53 -27.14 24.05 -19.51
CA ASP A 53 -28.51 23.53 -19.59
C ASP A 53 -28.72 22.32 -18.67
N LEU A 54 -27.73 21.44 -18.56
CA LEU A 54 -27.77 20.29 -17.66
C LEU A 54 -27.78 20.71 -16.19
N THR A 55 -27.04 21.75 -15.81
CA THR A 55 -27.05 22.25 -14.43
C THR A 55 -28.40 22.86 -14.06
N VAL A 56 -29.04 23.58 -14.99
CA VAL A 56 -30.41 24.09 -14.83
C VAL A 56 -31.41 22.93 -14.69
N ALA A 57 -31.40 21.98 -15.62
CA ALA A 57 -32.31 20.82 -15.56
C ALA A 57 -32.14 19.99 -14.28
N ARG A 58 -30.90 19.83 -13.81
CA ARG A 58 -30.61 19.16 -12.52
C ARG A 58 -31.14 19.92 -11.32
N LYS A 59 -31.01 21.25 -11.33
CA LYS A 59 -31.57 22.10 -10.28
C LYS A 59 -33.09 21.97 -10.25
N ASP A 60 -33.74 22.06 -11.41
CA ASP A 60 -35.19 21.99 -11.50
C ASP A 60 -35.71 20.62 -11.07
N ALA A 61 -35.04 19.54 -11.50
CA ALA A 61 -35.36 18.18 -11.04
C ALA A 61 -35.15 18.00 -9.53
N ALA A 62 -34.09 18.58 -8.97
CA ALA A 62 -33.83 18.52 -7.53
C ALA A 62 -34.88 19.30 -6.72
N VAL A 63 -35.31 20.48 -7.21
CA VAL A 63 -36.38 21.26 -6.59
C VAL A 63 -37.70 20.50 -6.64
N ALA A 64 -38.06 19.92 -7.80
CA ALA A 64 -39.27 19.13 -7.95
C ALA A 64 -39.27 17.90 -6.99
N SER A 65 -38.16 17.17 -6.94
CA SER A 65 -38.00 16.03 -6.03
C SER A 65 -38.07 16.44 -4.56
N LEU A 66 -37.48 17.58 -4.19
CA LEU A 66 -37.54 18.11 -2.83
C LEU A 66 -38.98 18.48 -2.43
N LEU A 67 -39.73 19.14 -3.32
CA LEU A 67 -41.12 19.51 -3.08
C LEU A 67 -42.03 18.28 -2.97
N GLN A 68 -41.84 17.28 -3.82
CA GLN A 68 -42.54 15.99 -3.76
C GLN A 68 -42.22 15.24 -2.45
N GLY A 69 -40.96 15.22 -2.04
CA GLY A 69 -40.53 14.67 -0.76
C GLY A 69 -41.11 15.42 0.44
N ALA A 70 -41.19 16.74 0.38
CA ALA A 70 -41.81 17.55 1.44
C ALA A 70 -43.32 17.30 1.52
N LEU A 71 -44.01 17.24 0.37
CA LEU A 71 -45.45 16.95 0.29
C LEU A 71 -45.76 15.57 0.89
N SER A 72 -45.04 14.52 0.49
CA SER A 72 -45.22 13.18 1.06
C SER A 72 -44.94 13.11 2.56
N SER A 73 -43.95 13.86 3.07
CA SER A 73 -43.65 13.90 4.50
C SER A 73 -44.75 14.59 5.32
N ILE A 74 -45.40 15.62 4.75
CA ILE A 74 -46.53 16.32 5.39
C ILE A 74 -47.76 15.43 5.42
N CYS A 75 -48.02 14.71 4.33
CA CYS A 75 -49.11 13.73 4.26
C CYS A 75 -48.96 12.64 5.35
N GLN A 76 -47.73 12.24 5.67
CA GLN A 76 -47.45 11.27 6.74
C GLN A 76 -47.50 11.84 8.17
N ARG A 77 -47.29 13.16 8.36
CA ARG A 77 -47.21 13.79 9.70
C ARG A 77 -48.53 14.35 10.24
N GLY A 78 -49.59 14.40 9.43
CA GLY A 78 -50.99 14.35 9.87
C GLY A 78 -51.56 15.44 10.78
N SER A 79 -50.80 16.41 11.29
CA SER A 79 -51.30 17.32 12.35
C SER A 79 -51.50 18.79 11.95
N GLU A 80 -51.04 19.22 10.77
CA GLU A 80 -51.04 20.65 10.41
C GLU A 80 -52.04 21.04 9.31
N LEU A 81 -52.57 20.08 8.55
CA LEU A 81 -53.58 20.34 7.51
C LEU A 81 -54.95 19.77 7.88
N PRO A 82 -56.04 20.40 7.41
CA PRO A 82 -57.38 19.83 7.45
C PRO A 82 -57.41 18.43 6.80
N PRO A 83 -58.24 17.51 7.31
CA PRO A 83 -58.27 16.11 6.84
C PRO A 83 -58.63 15.98 5.35
N GLU A 84 -59.52 16.83 4.85
CA GLU A 84 -59.93 16.88 3.44
C GLU A 84 -58.78 17.33 2.50
N LEU A 85 -57.93 18.24 2.97
CA LEU A 85 -56.73 18.67 2.23
C LEU A 85 -55.62 17.61 2.28
N LEU A 86 -55.57 16.81 3.34
CA LEU A 86 -54.59 15.74 3.47
C LEU A 86 -54.90 14.59 2.50
N GLU A 87 -56.16 14.24 2.33
CA GLU A 87 -56.62 13.22 1.37
C GLU A 87 -56.29 13.64 -0.08
N THR A 88 -56.62 14.87 -0.46
CA THR A 88 -56.27 15.42 -1.78
C THR A 88 -54.75 15.52 -2.00
N CYS A 89 -53.96 15.84 -0.97
CA CYS A 89 -52.50 15.80 -1.06
C CYS A 89 -51.94 14.37 -1.24
N HIS A 90 -52.54 13.35 -0.64
CA HIS A 90 -52.15 11.94 -0.86
C HIS A 90 -52.41 11.50 -2.30
N ILE A 91 -53.59 11.85 -2.82
CA ILE A 91 -54.00 11.55 -4.19
C ILE A 91 -53.02 12.19 -5.19
N ILE A 92 -52.67 13.46 -4.98
CA ILE A 92 -51.74 14.18 -5.86
C ILE A 92 -50.30 13.67 -5.70
N THR A 93 -49.89 13.26 -4.50
CA THR A 93 -48.58 12.61 -4.32
C THR A 93 -48.48 11.30 -5.09
N ALA A 94 -49.54 10.47 -5.07
CA ALA A 94 -49.62 9.25 -5.87
C ALA A 94 -49.60 9.56 -7.38
N GLN A 95 -50.23 10.67 -7.80
CA GLN A 95 -50.23 11.12 -9.20
C GLN A 95 -48.82 11.52 -9.64
N LEU A 96 -48.11 12.29 -8.81
CA LEU A 96 -46.73 12.72 -9.06
C LEU A 96 -45.73 11.56 -9.04
N ASN A 97 -46.04 10.47 -8.31
CA ASN A 97 -45.25 9.22 -8.33
C ASN A 97 -45.54 8.34 -9.57
N GLY A 98 -46.56 8.68 -10.37
CA GLY A 98 -46.97 7.89 -11.53
C GLY A 98 -47.74 6.61 -11.17
N GLU A 99 -48.37 6.56 -10.00
CA GLU A 99 -49.11 5.39 -9.51
C GLU A 99 -50.56 5.33 -10.01
N LEU A 100 -51.05 6.39 -10.65
CA LEU A 100 -52.42 6.52 -11.18
C LEU A 100 -52.51 6.26 -12.69
N THR A 101 -53.63 5.68 -13.13
CA THR A 101 -53.89 5.43 -14.56
C THR A 101 -54.52 6.67 -15.22
N PRO A 102 -54.37 6.86 -16.55
CA PRO A 102 -54.86 8.07 -17.23
C PRO A 102 -56.39 8.24 -17.18
N SER A 103 -57.15 7.17 -16.90
CA SER A 103 -58.61 7.24 -16.71
C SER A 103 -59.01 7.76 -15.33
N ASP A 104 -58.14 7.62 -14.33
CA ASP A 104 -58.36 8.16 -12.99
C ASP A 104 -58.15 9.68 -12.98
N LEU A 105 -57.32 10.21 -13.89
CA LEU A 105 -57.02 11.64 -13.99
C LEU A 105 -58.24 12.51 -14.30
N ASP A 106 -59.16 11.99 -15.13
CA ASP A 106 -60.40 12.70 -15.47
C ASP A 106 -61.40 12.72 -14.29
N LEU A 107 -61.33 11.70 -13.41
CA LEU A 107 -62.18 11.61 -12.21
C LEU A 107 -61.68 12.52 -11.08
N LEU A 108 -60.36 12.75 -11.03
CA LEU A 108 -59.68 13.53 -10.00
C LEU A 108 -59.61 15.03 -10.32
N ALA A 109 -60.25 15.50 -11.39
CA ALA A 109 -60.21 16.90 -11.81
C ALA A 109 -60.68 17.87 -10.70
N ASP A 110 -61.74 17.51 -9.98
CA ASP A 110 -62.27 18.31 -8.87
C ASP A 110 -61.30 18.37 -7.67
N ASP A 111 -60.58 17.27 -7.39
CA ASP A 111 -59.57 17.21 -6.33
C ASP A 111 -58.32 18.03 -6.68
N ILE A 112 -57.95 18.07 -7.96
CA ILE A 112 -56.86 18.90 -8.49
C ILE A 112 -57.24 20.39 -8.39
N ASP A 113 -58.49 20.75 -8.69
CA ASP A 113 -58.99 22.12 -8.57
C ASP A 113 -59.07 22.57 -7.09
N TYR A 114 -59.48 21.67 -6.20
CA TYR A 114 -59.46 21.93 -4.75
C TYR A 114 -58.04 22.10 -4.21
N PHE A 115 -57.08 21.29 -4.67
CA PHE A 115 -55.67 21.42 -4.31
C PHE A 115 -55.06 22.73 -4.84
N THR A 116 -55.34 23.08 -6.10
CA THR A 116 -54.80 24.31 -6.71
C THR A 116 -55.33 25.56 -6.01
N THR A 117 -56.59 25.53 -5.56
CA THR A 117 -57.20 26.61 -4.77
C THR A 117 -56.54 26.77 -3.38
N ASN A 118 -56.06 25.67 -2.79
CA ASN A 118 -55.46 25.64 -1.45
C ASN A 118 -53.92 25.60 -1.43
N ILE A 119 -53.28 25.83 -2.58
CA ILE A 119 -51.80 25.94 -2.71
C ILE A 119 -51.17 26.82 -1.62
N PRO A 120 -51.71 28.00 -1.25
CA PRO A 120 -51.07 28.87 -0.25
C PRO A 120 -50.90 28.21 1.13
N THR A 121 -51.91 27.45 1.58
CA THR A 121 -51.89 26.75 2.87
C THR A 121 -50.90 25.58 2.84
N ILE A 122 -50.87 24.85 1.72
CA ILE A 122 -49.96 23.72 1.50
C ILE A 122 -48.52 24.22 1.39
N ALA A 123 -48.29 25.32 0.68
CA ALA A 123 -46.98 25.95 0.54
C ALA A 123 -46.43 26.44 1.89
N LEU A 124 -47.27 26.97 2.77
CA LEU A 124 -46.88 27.36 4.12
C LEU A 124 -46.43 26.15 4.95
N ALA A 125 -47.19 25.05 4.91
CA ALA A 125 -46.83 23.80 5.59
C ALA A 125 -45.53 23.19 5.04
N ILE A 126 -45.36 23.18 3.71
CA ILE A 126 -44.11 22.76 3.03
C ILE A 126 -42.94 23.63 3.46
N SER A 127 -43.11 24.95 3.50
CA SER A 127 -42.05 25.87 3.90
C SER A 127 -41.60 25.63 5.34
N LYS A 128 -42.54 25.45 6.27
CA LYS A 128 -42.25 25.13 7.68
C LYS A 128 -41.53 23.80 7.83
N GLN A 129 -41.94 22.79 7.07
CA GLN A 129 -41.31 21.47 7.06
C GLN A 129 -39.88 21.54 6.50
N LEU A 130 -39.67 22.27 5.39
CA LEU A 130 -38.34 22.49 4.81
C LEU A 130 -37.43 23.28 5.75
N GLU A 131 -37.95 24.28 6.45
CA GLU A 131 -37.23 25.03 7.48
C GLU A 131 -36.80 24.10 8.62
N HIS A 132 -37.72 23.27 9.14
CA HIS A 132 -37.39 22.28 10.15
C HIS A 132 -36.30 21.30 9.67
N LEU A 133 -36.39 20.81 8.43
CA LEU A 133 -35.38 19.93 7.85
C LEU A 133 -34.03 20.63 7.73
N ALA A 134 -33.99 21.87 7.24
CA ALA A 134 -32.78 22.67 7.13
C ALA A 134 -32.11 22.88 8.51
N ILE A 135 -32.90 23.18 9.54
CA ILE A 135 -32.45 23.30 10.93
C ILE A 135 -31.87 21.97 11.44
N THR A 136 -32.51 20.84 11.16
CA THR A 136 -31.99 19.53 11.59
C THR A 136 -30.70 19.14 10.86
N LEU A 137 -30.59 19.44 9.56
CA LEU A 137 -29.39 19.19 8.79
C LEU A 137 -28.23 20.05 9.29
N ALA A 138 -28.48 21.33 9.56
CA ALA A 138 -27.48 22.23 10.13
C ALA A 138 -27.00 21.78 11.53
N LYS A 139 -27.86 21.15 12.34
CA LYS A 139 -27.44 20.52 13.61
C LYS A 139 -26.57 19.28 13.38
N LEU A 140 -26.88 18.48 12.36
CA LEU A 140 -26.13 17.25 12.06
C LEU A 140 -24.73 17.56 11.49
N THR A 141 -24.59 18.65 10.74
CA THR A 141 -23.31 19.07 10.16
C THR A 141 -22.37 19.73 11.17
N THR A 142 -22.85 20.11 12.36
CA THR A 142 -22.04 20.60 13.48
C THR A 142 -21.98 19.55 14.61
N PRO A 143 -21.10 18.53 14.50
CA PRO A 143 -20.98 17.49 15.53
C PRO A 143 -20.27 17.98 16.81
N ASP A 144 -19.46 19.03 16.71
CA ASP A 144 -18.89 19.72 17.86
C ASP A 144 -19.97 20.63 18.46
N GLY A 145 -20.32 20.42 19.73
CA GLY A 145 -21.33 21.18 20.50
C GLY A 145 -21.03 22.68 20.70
N THR A 146 -20.39 23.34 19.73
CA THR A 146 -20.08 24.76 19.64
C THR A 146 -21.27 25.60 19.17
N LEU A 147 -22.51 25.16 19.41
CA LEU A 147 -23.66 26.06 19.43
C LEU A 147 -23.66 26.83 20.77
N GLN A 148 -22.59 27.58 21.03
CA GLN A 148 -22.55 28.58 22.08
C GLN A 148 -23.37 29.79 21.59
N ASN A 149 -24.70 29.67 21.73
CA ASN A 149 -25.69 30.71 21.50
C ASN A 149 -26.06 30.96 20.02
N GLY A 150 -27.30 30.62 19.67
CA GLY A 150 -27.97 31.18 18.48
C GLY A 150 -28.26 30.15 17.39
N THR A 151 -29.41 30.36 16.76
CA THR A 151 -30.02 29.60 15.66
C THR A 151 -29.02 28.97 14.68
N PRO A 152 -29.24 27.72 14.25
CA PRO A 152 -28.42 27.12 13.20
C PRO A 152 -28.51 27.95 11.92
N ASP A 153 -27.36 28.40 11.43
CA ASP A 153 -27.28 29.25 10.26
C ASP A 153 -27.42 28.42 8.98
N ILE A 154 -28.63 28.40 8.43
CA ILE A 154 -29.00 27.66 7.21
C ILE A 154 -28.13 28.11 6.02
N SER A 155 -27.64 29.35 6.01
CA SER A 155 -26.83 29.90 4.91
C SER A 155 -25.46 29.25 4.77
N ARG A 156 -24.93 28.63 5.84
CA ARG A 156 -23.62 27.97 5.86
C ARG A 156 -23.67 26.49 5.47
N LEU A 157 -24.86 25.92 5.31
CA LEU A 157 -25.05 24.52 4.92
C LEU A 157 -24.36 24.13 3.59
N PRO A 158 -24.45 24.92 2.49
CA PRO A 158 -23.76 24.56 1.25
C PRO A 158 -22.24 24.55 1.41
N ASP A 159 -21.66 25.53 2.08
CA ASP A 159 -20.21 25.59 2.32
C ASP A 159 -19.75 24.38 3.15
N GLN A 160 -20.48 24.04 4.21
CA GLN A 160 -20.20 22.85 5.02
C GLN A 160 -20.35 21.55 4.21
N ALA A 161 -21.37 21.45 3.36
CA ALA A 161 -21.56 20.28 2.50
C ALA A 161 -20.40 20.11 1.51
N THR A 162 -19.93 21.20 0.90
CA THR A 162 -18.77 21.14 -0.01
C THR A 162 -17.49 20.76 0.73
N ALA A 163 -17.25 21.32 1.93
CA ALA A 163 -16.10 20.97 2.77
C ALA A 163 -16.13 19.49 3.19
N LEU A 164 -17.30 18.95 3.54
CA LEU A 164 -17.48 17.53 3.86
C LEU A 164 -17.25 16.65 2.64
N GLN A 165 -17.76 17.03 1.47
CA GLN A 165 -17.52 16.29 0.22
C GLN A 165 -16.04 16.27 -0.16
N GLU A 166 -15.34 17.39 -0.02
CA GLU A 166 -13.90 17.49 -0.26
C GLU A 166 -13.11 16.65 0.75
N SER A 167 -13.49 16.71 2.04
CA SER A 167 -12.89 15.87 3.09
C SER A 167 -13.06 14.38 2.80
N ILE A 168 -14.27 13.94 2.41
CA ILE A 168 -14.55 12.55 2.04
C ILE A 168 -13.74 12.13 0.81
N ALA A 169 -13.65 12.99 -0.22
CA ALA A 169 -12.85 12.70 -1.41
C ALA A 169 -11.35 12.57 -1.07
N ASN A 170 -10.83 13.46 -0.23
CA ASN A 170 -9.45 13.44 0.24
C ASN A 170 -9.15 12.20 1.10
N GLN A 171 -10.04 11.85 2.04
CA GLN A 171 -9.91 10.64 2.86
C GLN A 171 -9.99 9.38 2.00
N THR A 172 -10.89 9.32 1.03
CA THR A 172 -11.02 8.19 0.10
C THR A 172 -9.73 8.00 -0.70
N THR A 173 -9.15 9.10 -1.19
CA THR A 173 -7.87 9.07 -1.92
C THR A 173 -6.71 8.63 -1.03
N SER A 174 -6.67 9.11 0.23
CA SER A 174 -5.68 8.67 1.22
C SER A 174 -5.79 7.17 1.53
N VAL A 175 -7.01 6.65 1.69
CA VAL A 175 -7.26 5.21 1.88
C VAL A 175 -6.81 4.41 0.65
N ALA A 176 -7.04 4.90 -0.57
CA ALA A 176 -6.56 4.24 -1.78
C ALA A 176 -5.02 4.20 -1.84
N MET A 177 -4.34 5.31 -1.52
CA MET A 177 -2.88 5.38 -1.48
C MET A 177 -2.27 4.45 -0.42
N THR A 178 -2.86 4.40 0.78
CA THR A 178 -2.39 3.49 1.84
C THR A 178 -2.57 2.03 1.45
N ARG A 179 -3.69 1.66 0.81
CA ARG A 179 -3.89 0.32 0.26
C ARG A 179 -2.82 -0.05 -0.77
N MET A 180 -2.48 0.86 -1.69
CA MET A 180 -1.43 0.64 -2.68
C MET A 180 -0.05 0.43 -2.03
N ARG A 181 0.27 1.22 -1.00
CA ARG A 181 1.54 1.09 -0.27
C ARG A 181 1.62 -0.22 0.51
N ILE A 182 0.50 -0.71 1.06
CA ILE A 182 0.45 -2.03 1.70
C ILE A 182 0.69 -3.15 0.68
N THR A 183 0.10 -3.06 -0.51
CA THR A 183 0.34 -4.07 -1.56
C THR A 183 1.78 -4.09 -2.04
N GLU A 184 2.40 -2.92 -2.19
CA GLU A 184 3.83 -2.79 -2.55
C GLU A 184 4.74 -3.39 -1.47
N LEU A 185 4.48 -3.09 -0.20
CA LEU A 185 5.22 -3.71 0.90
C LEU A 185 5.03 -5.22 0.94
N GLY A 186 3.82 -5.70 0.66
CA GLY A 186 3.53 -7.14 0.54
C GLY A 186 4.37 -7.80 -0.56
N GLU A 187 4.50 -7.16 -1.72
CA GLU A 187 5.37 -7.63 -2.81
C GLU A 187 6.84 -7.69 -2.38
N GLN A 188 7.35 -6.66 -1.71
CA GLN A 188 8.73 -6.65 -1.20
C GLN A 188 8.97 -7.78 -0.20
N ILE A 189 8.04 -8.01 0.73
CA ILE A 189 8.11 -9.11 1.70
C ILE A 189 8.14 -10.45 0.97
N HIS A 190 7.27 -10.65 -0.01
CA HIS A 190 7.27 -11.89 -0.81
C HIS A 190 8.58 -12.08 -1.59
N GLY A 191 9.18 -11.00 -2.11
CA GLY A 191 10.49 -11.02 -2.74
C GLY A 191 11.58 -11.51 -1.78
N VAL A 192 11.65 -10.93 -0.59
CA VAL A 192 12.63 -11.33 0.44
C VAL A 192 12.39 -12.78 0.90
N TYR A 193 11.14 -13.19 1.10
CA TYR A 193 10.84 -14.59 1.45
C TYR A 193 11.28 -15.57 0.37
N ARG A 194 11.09 -15.22 -0.90
CA ARG A 194 11.54 -16.05 -2.02
C ARG A 194 13.06 -16.21 -2.01
N GLU A 195 13.80 -15.12 -1.84
CA GLU A 195 15.27 -15.15 -1.73
C GLU A 195 15.73 -15.99 -0.54
N LEU A 196 15.09 -15.82 0.62
CA LEU A 196 15.39 -16.59 1.83
C LEU A 196 15.14 -18.10 1.60
N PHE A 197 14.02 -18.46 0.99
CA PHE A 197 13.72 -19.86 0.67
C PHE A 197 14.70 -20.43 -0.34
N GLU A 198 15.09 -19.68 -1.37
CA GLU A 198 16.09 -20.13 -2.34
C GLU A 198 17.44 -20.41 -1.67
N VAL A 199 17.91 -19.48 -0.84
CA VAL A 199 19.16 -19.64 -0.09
C VAL A 199 19.06 -20.83 0.88
N SER A 200 17.95 -20.98 1.58
CA SER A 200 17.73 -22.09 2.52
C SER A 200 17.74 -23.44 1.81
N VAL A 201 17.04 -23.57 0.68
CA VAL A 201 17.05 -24.77 -0.15
C VAL A 201 18.47 -25.06 -0.64
N ARG A 202 19.18 -24.04 -1.16
CA ARG A 202 20.57 -24.20 -1.63
C ARG A 202 21.51 -24.67 -0.52
N ILE A 203 21.36 -24.15 0.70
CA ILE A 203 22.17 -24.59 1.86
C ILE A 203 21.86 -26.05 2.21
N ILE A 204 20.58 -26.44 2.26
CA ILE A 204 20.19 -27.84 2.54
C ILE A 204 20.74 -28.77 1.45
N GLU A 205 20.62 -28.38 0.18
CA GLU A 205 21.17 -29.14 -0.95
C GLU A 205 22.69 -29.30 -0.83
N GLN A 206 23.41 -28.25 -0.43
CA GLN A 206 24.87 -28.29 -0.27
C GLN A 206 25.32 -29.08 0.96
N THR A 207 24.58 -29.00 2.07
CA THR A 207 25.00 -29.54 3.37
C THR A 207 24.49 -30.96 3.64
N LEU A 208 23.26 -31.29 3.25
CA LEU A 208 22.72 -32.64 3.43
C LEU A 208 23.01 -33.54 2.22
N HIS A 209 22.95 -32.97 1.02
CA HIS A 209 23.00 -33.73 -0.23
C HIS A 209 24.19 -33.37 -1.12
N GLY A 210 25.04 -32.43 -0.70
CA GLY A 210 26.07 -31.85 -1.56
C GLY A 210 27.34 -32.68 -1.66
N SER A 211 28.18 -32.33 -2.62
CA SER A 211 29.49 -32.95 -2.86
C SER A 211 30.42 -32.84 -1.64
N VAL A 212 30.28 -31.79 -0.82
CA VAL A 212 31.07 -31.60 0.41
C VAL A 212 30.70 -32.64 1.47
N ALA A 213 29.41 -32.83 1.73
CA ALA A 213 28.94 -33.84 2.68
C ALA A 213 29.28 -35.26 2.21
N ARG A 214 29.05 -35.56 0.92
CA ARG A 214 29.43 -36.85 0.32
C ARG A 214 30.94 -37.08 0.32
N GLY A 215 31.73 -36.04 0.03
CA GLY A 215 33.19 -36.08 0.05
C GLY A 215 33.76 -36.26 1.46
N GLY A 216 33.18 -35.59 2.46
CA GLY A 216 33.51 -35.78 3.87
C GLY A 216 33.23 -37.21 4.33
N LYS A 217 32.05 -37.74 3.99
CA LYS A 217 31.70 -39.14 4.27
C LYS A 217 32.65 -40.13 3.59
N ALA A 218 32.89 -39.98 2.29
CA ALA A 218 33.79 -40.87 1.54
C ALA A 218 35.24 -40.82 2.09
N ARG A 219 35.72 -39.64 2.49
CA ARG A 219 37.04 -39.48 3.11
C ARG A 219 37.11 -40.14 4.48
N ALA A 220 36.06 -40.02 5.30
CA ALA A 220 35.99 -40.70 6.59
C ALA A 220 35.97 -42.23 6.43
N GLU A 221 35.16 -42.76 5.49
CA GLU A 221 35.11 -44.19 5.16
C GLU A 221 36.45 -44.71 4.63
N HIS A 222 37.14 -43.93 3.80
CA HIS A 222 38.47 -44.27 3.32
C HIS A 222 39.50 -44.32 4.46
N LEU A 223 39.54 -43.30 5.32
CA LEU A 223 40.45 -43.27 6.47
C LEU A 223 40.18 -44.42 7.45
N ALA A 224 38.90 -44.74 7.70
CA ALA A 224 38.52 -45.88 8.53
C ALA A 224 38.99 -47.21 7.91
N SER A 225 38.85 -47.37 6.58
CA SER A 225 39.32 -48.56 5.87
C SER A 225 40.85 -48.68 5.89
N VAL A 226 41.57 -47.57 5.73
CA VAL A 226 43.03 -47.53 5.85
C VAL A 226 43.48 -47.88 7.27
N ALA A 227 42.85 -47.31 8.29
CA ALA A 227 43.15 -47.59 9.69
C ALA A 227 42.94 -49.08 10.00
N LYS A 228 41.82 -49.66 9.56
CA LYS A 228 41.54 -51.09 9.73
C LYS A 228 42.51 -51.99 8.96
N GLY A 229 42.91 -51.58 7.75
CA GLY A 229 43.94 -52.27 6.99
C GLY A 229 45.31 -52.22 7.68
N MET A 230 45.66 -51.09 8.28
CA MET A 230 46.89 -50.91 9.04
C MET A 230 46.87 -51.74 10.33
N GLU A 231 45.74 -51.75 11.05
CA GLU A 231 45.51 -52.58 12.23
C GLU A 231 45.71 -54.07 11.91
N LEU A 232 45.06 -54.57 10.85
CA LEU A 232 45.22 -55.96 10.41
C LEU A 232 46.66 -56.28 10.00
N LYS A 233 47.35 -55.37 9.30
CA LYS A 233 48.79 -55.53 8.97
C LYS A 233 49.64 -55.59 10.23
N LEU A 234 49.41 -54.71 11.20
CA LEU A 234 50.13 -54.70 12.47
C LEU A 234 49.85 -55.97 13.26
N GLN A 235 48.62 -56.47 13.25
CA GLN A 235 48.26 -57.75 13.87
C GLN A 235 49.00 -58.92 13.22
N ILE A 236 49.12 -58.96 11.88
CA ILE A 236 49.91 -60.01 11.21
C ILE A 236 51.39 -59.89 11.58
N LEU A 237 51.94 -58.67 11.53
CA LEU A 237 53.35 -58.41 11.86
C LEU A 237 53.69 -58.77 13.31
N SER A 238 52.80 -58.49 14.27
CA SER A 238 53.02 -58.85 15.67
C SER A 238 53.11 -60.35 15.90
N HIS A 239 52.48 -61.17 15.05
CA HIS A 239 52.58 -62.63 15.12
C HIS A 239 53.80 -63.19 14.36
N THR A 240 54.36 -62.42 13.44
CA THR A 240 55.41 -62.91 12.51
C THR A 240 56.81 -62.44 12.90
N ASP A 241 56.94 -61.25 13.49
CA ASP A 241 58.24 -60.63 13.82
C ASP A 241 58.40 -60.46 15.34
N PRO A 242 59.35 -61.18 15.99
CA PRO A 242 59.55 -61.13 17.43
C PRO A 242 60.17 -59.81 17.93
N THR A 243 60.71 -58.97 17.03
CA THR A 243 61.34 -57.68 17.40
C THR A 243 60.32 -56.62 17.82
N LEU A 244 59.09 -56.70 17.32
CA LEU A 244 57.96 -55.82 17.66
C LEU A 244 57.34 -56.13 19.03
N THR A 245 57.56 -57.34 19.56
CA THR A 245 57.10 -57.79 20.88
C THR A 245 58.15 -57.51 21.97
N ASN A 246 59.08 -56.59 21.72
CA ASN A 246 60.06 -56.17 22.71
C ASN A 246 59.36 -55.42 23.88
N PRO A 247 59.55 -55.84 25.15
CA PRO A 247 58.92 -55.21 26.31
C PRO A 247 59.28 -53.72 26.47
N HIS A 248 60.44 -53.29 25.98
CA HIS A 248 60.83 -51.88 26.00
C HIS A 248 60.02 -51.04 24.98
N LEU A 249 59.81 -51.57 23.77
CA LEU A 249 59.03 -50.90 22.72
C LEU A 249 57.56 -50.76 23.13
N THR A 250 56.98 -51.80 23.72
CA THR A 250 55.59 -51.76 24.23
C THR A 250 55.42 -50.76 25.37
N THR A 251 56.44 -50.59 26.22
CA THR A 251 56.45 -49.57 27.26
C THR A 251 56.48 -48.16 26.67
N SER A 252 57.36 -47.89 25.69
CA SER A 252 57.41 -46.60 24.99
C SER A 252 56.12 -46.28 24.23
N LEU A 253 55.49 -47.29 23.60
CA LEU A 253 54.18 -47.15 22.94
C LEU A 253 53.06 -46.83 23.92
N LYS A 254 53.04 -47.46 25.11
CA LYS A 254 52.08 -47.13 26.17
C LYS A 254 52.26 -45.69 26.67
N THR A 255 53.49 -45.24 26.86
CA THR A 255 53.77 -43.84 27.21
C THR A 255 53.32 -42.89 26.11
N TYR A 256 53.54 -43.24 24.84
CA TYR A 256 53.07 -42.45 23.71
C TYR A 256 51.54 -42.41 23.61
N LEU A 257 50.85 -43.52 23.83
CA LEU A 257 49.38 -43.58 23.90
C LEU A 257 48.83 -42.70 25.02
N ALA A 258 49.44 -42.76 26.21
CA ALA A 258 49.06 -41.90 27.34
C ALA A 258 49.26 -40.41 27.01
N LYS A 259 50.31 -40.07 26.25
CA LYS A 259 50.54 -38.71 25.73
C LYS A 259 49.53 -38.32 24.66
N LEU A 260 49.11 -39.27 23.80
CA LEU A 260 48.12 -39.01 22.77
C LEU A 260 46.74 -38.78 23.39
N SER A 261 46.35 -39.58 24.38
CA SER A 261 45.09 -39.42 25.10
C SER A 261 45.06 -38.12 25.90
N SER A 262 46.18 -37.71 26.50
CA SER A 262 46.24 -36.41 27.19
C SER A 262 46.12 -35.24 26.21
N LEU A 263 46.75 -35.33 25.03
CA LEU A 263 46.58 -34.35 23.96
C LEU A 263 45.14 -34.31 23.43
N GLU A 264 44.48 -35.45 23.31
CA GLU A 264 43.07 -35.53 22.90
C GLU A 264 42.16 -34.83 23.92
N THR A 265 42.38 -35.07 25.22
CA THR A 265 41.64 -34.36 26.28
C THR A 265 41.93 -32.85 26.29
N ASP A 266 43.18 -32.43 26.03
CA ASP A 266 43.53 -31.01 25.91
C ASP A 266 42.82 -30.36 24.71
N LEU A 267 42.85 -31.01 23.54
CA LEU A 267 42.14 -30.55 22.34
C LEU A 267 40.63 -30.47 22.56
N ALA A 268 40.03 -31.47 23.20
CA ALA A 268 38.61 -31.45 23.54
C ALA A 268 38.27 -30.27 24.48
N SER A 269 39.12 -30.00 25.47
CA SER A 269 38.95 -28.86 26.38
C SER A 269 39.06 -27.51 25.66
N ARG A 270 40.02 -27.39 24.72
CA ARG A 270 40.18 -26.18 23.88
C ARG A 270 39.01 -25.98 22.94
N HIS A 271 38.52 -27.06 22.32
CA HIS A 271 37.33 -27.02 21.47
C HIS A 271 36.11 -26.54 22.27
N SER A 272 35.86 -27.13 23.45
CA SER A 272 34.76 -26.69 24.32
C SER A 272 34.90 -25.24 24.76
N THR A 273 36.12 -24.78 25.06
CA THR A 273 36.39 -23.38 25.43
C THR A 273 36.12 -22.43 24.25
N ALA A 274 36.53 -22.82 23.04
CA ALA A 274 36.28 -22.06 21.83
C ALA A 274 34.78 -21.98 21.48
N GLU A 275 34.04 -23.08 21.61
CA GLU A 275 32.58 -23.08 21.44
C GLU A 275 31.86 -22.18 22.46
N LEU A 276 32.29 -22.20 23.73
CA LEU A 276 31.76 -21.33 24.76
C LEU A 276 32.04 -19.85 24.45
N ALA A 277 33.25 -19.54 23.97
CA ALA A 277 33.59 -18.19 23.53
C ALA A 277 32.72 -17.75 22.33
N LEU A 278 32.48 -18.66 21.37
CA LEU A 278 31.66 -18.39 20.19
C LEU A 278 30.20 -18.11 20.56
N LYS A 279 29.62 -18.91 21.47
CA LYS A 279 28.30 -18.63 22.08
C LYS A 279 28.27 -17.32 22.86
N GLY A 280 29.37 -16.97 23.53
CA GLY A 280 29.55 -15.67 24.19
C GLY A 280 29.48 -14.51 23.20
N TYR A 281 30.09 -14.65 22.02
CA TYR A 281 30.01 -13.64 20.97
C TYR A 281 28.61 -13.54 20.35
N GLU A 282 27.92 -14.66 20.13
CA GLU A 282 26.55 -14.69 19.61
C GLU A 282 25.55 -14.04 20.59
N THR A 283 25.67 -14.33 21.88
CA THR A 283 24.83 -13.71 22.92
C THR A 283 25.15 -12.23 23.16
N ALA A 284 26.41 -11.83 22.95
CA ALA A 284 26.84 -10.43 22.97
C ALA A 284 26.46 -9.63 21.70
N GLY A 285 25.73 -10.20 20.74
CA GLY A 285 25.51 -9.64 19.40
C GLY A 285 25.02 -8.19 19.30
N LYS A 286 24.25 -7.68 20.28
CA LYS A 286 23.91 -6.24 20.35
C LYS A 286 25.03 -5.39 20.95
N GLY A 287 25.65 -5.86 22.03
CA GLY A 287 26.74 -5.14 22.70
C GLY A 287 28.01 -5.02 21.85
N MET A 288 28.39 -6.06 21.11
CA MET A 288 29.55 -6.02 20.20
C MET A 288 29.32 -5.07 19.01
N SER A 289 28.11 -5.02 18.46
CA SER A 289 27.74 -4.05 17.42
C SER A 289 27.77 -2.61 17.95
N GLU A 290 27.32 -2.40 19.18
CA GLU A 290 27.39 -1.10 19.85
C GLU A 290 28.84 -0.67 20.14
N ILE A 291 29.70 -1.61 20.57
CA ILE A 291 31.13 -1.34 20.80
C ILE A 291 31.84 -1.02 19.48
N ALA A 292 31.56 -1.75 18.40
CA ALA A 292 32.10 -1.46 17.08
C ALA A 292 31.64 -0.08 16.56
N SER A 293 30.36 0.27 16.77
CA SER A 293 29.83 1.61 16.44
C SER A 293 30.54 2.71 17.22
N LYS A 294 30.72 2.53 18.54
CA LYS A 294 31.44 3.50 19.38
C LYS A 294 32.91 3.63 19.00
N TYR A 295 33.55 2.56 18.56
CA TYR A 295 34.93 2.59 18.07
C TYR A 295 35.06 3.38 16.76
N VAL A 296 34.12 3.22 15.83
CA VAL A 296 34.07 4.00 14.58
C VAL A 296 33.83 5.48 14.88
N GLU A 297 32.98 5.80 15.84
CA GLU A 297 32.72 7.17 16.28
C GLU A 297 33.99 7.80 16.90
N ALA A 298 34.69 7.08 17.78
CA ALA A 298 35.96 7.54 18.35
C ALA A 298 37.07 7.77 17.31
N ILE A 299 37.11 6.96 16.23
CA ILE A 299 38.05 7.18 15.12
C ILE A 299 37.71 8.47 14.38
N LYS A 300 36.42 8.74 14.10
CA LYS A 300 36.00 9.97 13.44
C LYS A 300 36.34 11.21 14.27
N GLU A 301 36.03 11.18 15.57
CA GLU A 301 36.41 12.26 16.50
C GLU A 301 37.93 12.45 16.53
N GLY A 302 38.70 11.36 16.54
CA GLY A 302 40.17 11.43 16.50
C GLY A 302 40.72 12.04 15.20
N GLU A 303 40.09 11.79 14.06
CA GLU A 303 40.43 12.44 12.79
C GLU A 303 40.03 13.92 12.76
N GLU A 304 38.87 14.27 13.32
CA GLU A 304 38.42 15.66 13.40
C GLU A 304 39.32 16.50 14.31
N ILE A 305 39.69 15.97 15.47
CA ILE A 305 40.65 16.62 16.38
C ILE A 305 42.00 16.78 15.67
N ARG A 306 42.47 15.77 14.93
CA ARG A 306 43.74 15.86 14.19
C ARG A 306 43.70 16.94 13.11
N ARG A 307 42.60 17.03 12.35
CA ARG A 307 42.39 18.09 11.35
C ARG A 307 42.32 19.48 11.99
N GLU A 308 41.73 19.59 13.18
CA GLU A 308 41.65 20.86 13.89
C GLU A 308 42.99 21.30 14.48
N ILE A 309 43.80 20.35 14.98
CA ILE A 309 45.18 20.61 15.39
C ILE A 309 46.00 21.11 14.19
N GLU A 310 45.88 20.45 13.04
CA GLU A 310 46.59 20.85 11.81
C GLU A 310 46.20 22.28 11.36
N ARG A 311 44.91 22.64 11.43
CA ARG A 311 44.44 24.02 11.16
C ARG A 311 44.96 25.04 12.18
N LEU A 312 45.04 24.68 13.45
CA LEU A 312 45.57 25.56 14.50
C LEU A 312 47.09 25.75 14.36
N GLU A 313 47.82 24.73 13.92
CA GLU A 313 49.25 24.79 13.61
C GLU A 313 49.56 25.60 12.34
N GLU A 314 48.67 25.59 11.35
CA GLU A 314 48.76 26.49 10.19
C GLU A 314 48.48 27.94 10.59
N ARG A 315 47.41 28.17 11.36
CA ARG A 315 47.05 29.53 11.82
C ARG A 315 48.05 30.11 12.81
N GLY A 316 48.75 29.28 13.59
CA GLY A 316 49.85 29.70 14.45
C GLY A 316 51.12 30.09 13.70
N ARG A 317 51.33 29.54 12.49
CA ARG A 317 52.47 29.88 11.62
C ARG A 317 52.30 31.19 10.86
N ASP A 318 51.07 31.68 10.71
CA ASP A 318 50.76 32.95 10.03
C ASP A 318 50.86 34.19 10.95
N VAL A 319 51.21 34.01 12.24
CA VAL A 319 51.25 35.07 13.26
C VAL A 319 52.68 35.41 13.73
N ASP A 320 53.69 34.67 13.26
CA ASP A 320 55.13 34.96 13.45
C ASP A 320 55.77 35.49 12.16
#